data_AF-A0A2D6JD29-F1
#
_entry.id   AF-A0A2D6JD29-F1
#
_cell.length_a   1.000
_cell.length_b   1.000
_cell.length_c   1.000
_cell.angle_alpha   90.00
_cell.angle_beta   90.00
_cell.angle_gamma   90.00
#
_symmetry.space_group_name_H-M   'P 1'
#
loop_
_entity.id
_entity.type
_entity.pdbx_description
1 polymer ?
#
loop_
_entity_poly.entity_id
_entity_poly.type
_entity_poly.pdbx_seq_one_letter_code
_entity_poly.pdbx_strand_id
1 'polypeptide(L)'
;MEYIVSQLTEVIRFNLLGTHYMMKMWSLAMVLGVVTYLQTAILTGSVPMNSMQRKFKWIFGLVVISPIFEEIVFRMILISALYGVFGEWLPAIIISAIMFGGAHIFYGKTRFIDSTITGLVLGWAFVNFGIFVPILAHATHNTLATIR
;
A
#
# COMPACT_ATOMS: atom_id res chain seq x y z
N MET A 1 -13.45 24.46 39.13
CA MET A 1 -14.22 24.40 37.87
C MET A 1 -13.29 24.39 36.66
N GLU A 2 -12.40 25.37 36.50
CA GLU A 2 -11.49 25.46 35.35
C GLU A 2 -10.58 24.22 35.15
N TYR A 3 -10.00 23.69 36.23
CA TYR A 3 -9.19 22.47 36.17
C TYR A 3 -9.98 21.24 35.65
N ILE A 4 -11.25 21.10 36.04
CA ILE A 4 -12.09 20.00 35.59
C ILE A 4 -12.42 20.17 34.11
N VAL A 5 -12.74 21.40 33.68
CA VAL A 5 -13.03 21.73 32.29
C VAL A 5 -11.81 21.50 31.39
N SER A 6 -10.60 21.84 31.85
CA SER A 6 -9.38 21.62 31.07
C SER A 6 -9.08 20.13 30.87
N GLN A 7 -9.18 19.33 31.94
CA GLN A 7 -9.01 17.88 31.87
C GLN A 7 -10.04 17.23 30.94
N LEU A 8 -11.31 17.64 31.03
CA LEU A 8 -12.36 17.14 30.14
C LEU A 8 -12.07 17.47 28.67
N THR A 9 -11.57 18.68 28.41
CA THR A 9 -11.24 19.15 27.06
C THR A 9 -10.10 18.35 26.44
N GLU A 10 -9.07 18.01 27.21
CA GLU A 10 -7.98 17.16 26.72
C GLU A 10 -8.45 15.74 26.40
N VAL A 11 -9.27 15.15 27.26
CA VAL A 11 -9.84 13.81 27.02
C VAL A 11 -10.70 13.81 25.75
N ILE A 12 -11.53 14.83 25.54
CA ILE A 12 -12.34 14.97 24.32
C ILE A 12 -11.44 15.13 23.10
N ARG A 13 -10.40 15.98 23.16
CA ARG A 13 -9.44 16.16 22.06
C ARG A 13 -8.73 14.86 21.73
N PHE A 14 -8.25 14.11 22.73
CA PHE A 14 -7.60 12.82 22.54
C PHE A 14 -8.54 11.80 21.88
N ASN A 15 -9.79 11.72 22.34
CA ASN A 15 -10.78 10.83 21.76
C ASN A 15 -11.16 11.22 20.32
N LEU A 16 -11.27 12.52 20.01
CA LEU A 16 -11.51 13.01 18.65
C LEU A 16 -10.32 12.74 17.73
N LEU A 17 -9.10 12.91 18.23
CA LEU A 17 -7.88 12.59 17.50
C LEU A 17 -7.80 11.08 17.21
N GLY A 18 -8.05 10.25 18.22
CA GLY A 18 -8.07 8.80 18.12
C GLY A 18 -9.13 8.29 17.14
N THR A 19 -10.34 8.85 17.19
CA THR A 19 -11.41 8.51 16.24
C THR A 19 -11.08 8.97 14.81
N HIS A 20 -10.47 10.14 14.62
CA HIS A 20 -10.03 10.61 13.31
C HIS A 20 -8.99 9.69 12.67
N TYR A 21 -7.97 9.27 13.44
CA TYR A 21 -6.96 8.33 12.96
C TYR A 21 -7.53 6.94 12.74
N MET A 22 -8.41 6.46 13.62
CA MET A 22 -9.13 5.21 13.45
C MET A 22 -9.94 5.20 12.15
N MET A 23 -10.67 6.29 11.84
CA MET A 23 -11.42 6.42 10.59
C MET A 23 -10.53 6.45 9.36
N LYS A 24 -9.34 7.07 9.42
CA LYS A 24 -8.34 7.00 8.34
C LYS A 24 -7.79 5.59 8.14
N MET A 25 -7.52 4.87 9.23
CA MET A 25 -7.05 3.48 9.17
C MET A 25 -8.12 2.52 8.65
N TRP A 26 -9.38 2.71 9.06
CA TRP A 26 -10.52 1.95 8.54
C TRP A 26 -10.77 2.22 7.06
N SER A 27 -10.66 3.48 6.64
CA SER A 27 -10.71 3.85 5.22
C SER A 27 -9.60 3.16 4.43
N LEU A 28 -8.38 3.12 4.95
CA LEU A 28 -7.26 2.41 4.31
C LEU A 28 -7.50 0.91 4.23
N ALA A 29 -8.01 0.27 5.29
CA ALA A 29 -8.33 -1.16 5.30
C ALA A 29 -9.44 -1.49 4.29
N MET A 30 -10.46 -0.64 4.17
CA MET A 30 -11.52 -0.79 3.16
C MET A 30 -10.98 -0.60 1.74
N VAL A 31 -10.13 0.40 1.51
CA VAL A 31 -9.46 0.60 0.22
C VAL A 31 -8.59 -0.61 -0.12
N LEU A 32 -7.78 -1.11 0.82
CA LEU A 32 -6.98 -2.32 0.63
C LEU A 32 -7.85 -3.53 0.30
N GLY A 33 -8.96 -3.73 1.02
CA GLY A 33 -9.91 -4.81 0.78
C GLY A 33 -10.59 -4.73 -0.59
N VAL A 34 -11.09 -3.55 -0.96
CA VAL A 34 -11.72 -3.30 -2.27
C VAL A 34 -10.71 -3.44 -3.40
N VAL A 35 -9.50 -2.89 -3.26
CA VAL A 35 -8.42 -3.00 -4.25
C VAL A 35 -8.02 -4.46 -4.44
N THR A 36 -7.81 -5.21 -3.35
CA THR A 36 -7.46 -6.62 -3.42
C THR A 36 -8.59 -7.44 -4.07
N TYR A 37 -9.84 -7.14 -3.72
CA TYR A 37 -11.01 -7.79 -4.32
C TYR A 37 -11.14 -7.49 -5.82
N LEU A 38 -11.04 -6.23 -6.23
CA LEU A 38 -11.10 -5.81 -7.64
C LEU A 38 -9.96 -6.40 -8.45
N GLN A 39 -8.74 -6.36 -7.90
CA GLN A 39 -7.57 -6.98 -8.51
C GLN A 39 -7.77 -8.49 -8.69
N THR A 40 -8.27 -9.17 -7.66
CA THR A 40 -8.58 -10.60 -7.74
C THR A 40 -9.67 -10.86 -8.78
N ALA A 41 -10.77 -10.11 -8.78
CA ALA A 41 -11.87 -10.26 -9.73
C ALA A 41 -11.43 -10.01 -11.18
N ILE A 42 -10.59 -8.99 -11.42
CA ILE A 42 -10.00 -8.73 -12.73
C ILE A 42 -9.12 -9.90 -13.16
N LEU A 43 -8.24 -10.40 -12.27
CA LEU A 43 -7.31 -11.48 -12.57
C LEU A 43 -7.99 -12.84 -12.75
N THR A 44 -8.96 -13.18 -11.91
CA THR A 44 -9.59 -14.51 -11.83
C THR A 44 -10.93 -14.60 -12.53
N GLY A 45 -11.52 -13.47 -12.96
CA GLY A 45 -12.80 -13.43 -13.66
C GLY A 45 -12.83 -14.38 -14.85
N SER A 46 -13.79 -15.29 -14.86
CA SER A 46 -13.97 -16.39 -15.82
C SER A 46 -14.61 -15.91 -17.11
N VAL A 47 -13.82 -15.27 -17.96
CA VAL A 47 -14.18 -15.03 -19.36
C VAL A 47 -13.71 -16.23 -20.19
N PRO A 48 -14.51 -16.79 -21.11
CA PRO A 48 -14.03 -17.82 -22.03
C PRO A 48 -12.85 -17.29 -22.84
N MET A 49 -11.65 -17.82 -22.59
CA MET A 49 -10.40 -17.34 -23.16
C MET A 49 -9.53 -18.53 -23.56
N ASN A 50 -8.85 -18.43 -24.71
CA ASN A 50 -7.85 -19.42 -25.10
C ASN A 50 -6.59 -19.33 -24.19
N SER A 51 -5.66 -20.29 -24.32
CA SER A 51 -4.47 -20.36 -23.46
C SER A 51 -3.58 -19.11 -23.57
N MET A 52 -3.43 -18.56 -24.76
CA MET A 52 -2.64 -17.35 -25.01
C MET A 52 -3.27 -16.12 -24.34
N GLN A 53 -4.58 -15.94 -24.48
CA GLN A 53 -5.34 -14.86 -23.86
C GLN A 53 -5.28 -14.92 -22.33
N ARG A 54 -5.38 -16.11 -21.73
CA ARG A 54 -5.25 -16.28 -20.28
C ARG A 54 -3.85 -15.91 -19.79
N LYS A 55 -2.80 -16.36 -20.49
CA LYS A 55 -1.42 -16.02 -20.14
C LYS A 55 -1.19 -14.52 -20.25
N PHE A 56 -1.66 -13.89 -21.32
CA PHE A 56 -1.58 -12.45 -21.51
C PHE A 56 -2.31 -11.69 -20.39
N LYS A 57 -3.55 -12.06 -20.07
CA LYS A 57 -4.34 -11.47 -18.99
C LYS A 57 -3.60 -11.54 -17.64
N TRP A 58 -3.04 -12.72 -17.32
CA TRP A 58 -2.28 -12.92 -16.09
C TRP A 58 -1.03 -12.03 -16.02
N ILE A 59 -0.21 -12.02 -17.08
CA ILE A 59 1.02 -11.21 -17.12
C ILE A 59 0.68 -9.72 -17.05
N PHE A 60 -0.29 -9.27 -17.84
CA PHE A 60 -0.72 -7.87 -17.84
C PHE A 60 -1.22 -7.43 -16.47
N GLY A 61 -2.01 -8.27 -15.81
CA GLY A 61 -2.50 -7.98 -14.47
C GLY A 61 -1.39 -7.92 -13.41
N LEU A 62 -0.41 -8.83 -13.46
CA LEU A 62 0.72 -8.84 -12.53
C LEU A 62 1.72 -7.69 -12.77
N VAL A 63 1.94 -7.31 -14.02
CA VAL A 63 2.99 -6.34 -14.42
C VAL A 63 2.47 -4.91 -14.46
N VAL A 64 1.20 -4.71 -14.80
CA VAL A 64 0.64 -3.35 -15.00
C VAL A 64 -0.37 -3.03 -13.91
N ILE A 65 -1.38 -3.89 -13.73
CA ILE A 65 -2.49 -3.59 -12.82
C ILE A 65 -2.04 -3.63 -11.36
N SER A 66 -1.40 -4.72 -10.92
CA SER A 66 -0.90 -4.88 -9.54
C SER A 66 -0.02 -3.70 -9.12
N PRO A 67 1.04 -3.34 -9.86
CA PRO A 67 1.95 -2.28 -9.42
C PRO A 67 1.26 -0.92 -9.33
N ILE A 68 0.37 -0.58 -10.26
CA ILE A 68 -0.38 0.69 -10.19
C ILE A 68 -1.20 0.75 -8.91
N PHE A 69 -1.98 -0.29 -8.61
CA PHE A 69 -2.82 -0.33 -7.42
C PHE A 69 -1.99 -0.30 -6.13
N GLU A 70 -0.96 -1.12 -6.06
CA GLU A 70 -0.07 -1.20 -4.90
C GLU A 70 0.65 0.13 -4.65
N GLU A 71 1.17 0.78 -5.69
CA GLU A 71 1.82 2.09 -5.53
C GLU A 71 0.83 3.18 -5.12
N ILE A 72 -0.39 3.21 -5.67
CA ILE A 72 -1.43 4.15 -5.22
C ILE A 72 -1.68 3.98 -3.72
N VAL A 73 -1.90 2.75 -3.26
CA VAL A 73 -2.29 2.51 -1.87
C VAL A 73 -1.13 2.74 -0.91
N PHE A 74 0.05 2.20 -1.19
CA PHE A 74 1.17 2.29 -0.26
C PHE A 74 1.89 3.64 -0.33
N ARG A 75 1.96 4.29 -1.50
CA ARG A 75 2.79 5.50 -1.67
C ARG A 75 1.92 6.75 -1.59
N MET A 76 0.89 6.87 -2.42
CA MET A 76 0.04 8.06 -2.38
C MET A 76 -0.84 8.14 -1.14
N ILE A 77 -1.38 7.02 -0.65
CA ILE A 77 -2.28 7.02 0.51
C ILE A 77 -1.49 6.80 1.80
N LEU A 78 -0.83 5.65 1.97
CA LEU A 78 -0.22 5.26 3.24
C LEU A 78 1.00 6.12 3.61
N ILE A 79 2.02 6.24 2.74
CA ILE A 79 3.19 7.10 3.05
C ILE A 79 2.76 8.55 3.33
N SER A 80 1.87 9.14 2.52
CA SER A 80 1.38 10.50 2.76
C SER A 80 0.65 10.64 4.09
N ALA A 81 -0.16 9.64 4.47
CA ALA A 81 -0.85 9.62 5.75
C ALA A 81 0.14 9.51 6.93
N LEU A 82 1.14 8.64 6.82
CA LEU A 82 2.19 8.49 7.83
C LEU A 82 3.04 9.77 7.93
N TYR A 83 3.36 10.42 6.82
CA TYR A 83 4.02 11.72 6.84
C TYR A 83 3.19 12.77 7.58
N GLY A 84 1.87 12.81 7.35
CA GLY A 84 0.96 13.69 8.10
C GLY A 84 0.89 13.40 9.61
N VAL A 85 1.26 12.20 10.05
CA VAL A 85 1.33 11.80 11.48
C VAL A 85 2.68 12.16 12.10
N PHE A 86 3.77 11.79 11.43
CA PHE A 86 5.12 11.89 11.99
C PHE A 86 5.85 13.20 11.65
N GLY A 87 5.45 13.89 10.59
CA GLY A 87 6.15 15.07 10.06
C GLY A 87 7.48 14.75 9.36
N GLU A 88 7.88 13.48 9.30
CA GLU A 88 9.16 13.04 8.74
C GLU A 88 8.98 11.91 7.73
N TRP A 89 9.76 11.97 6.64
CA TRP A 89 9.69 11.00 5.54
C TRP A 89 10.28 9.64 5.89
N LEU A 90 11.38 9.60 6.65
CA LEU A 90 12.07 8.37 6.99
C LEU A 90 11.18 7.36 7.75
N PRO A 91 10.52 7.72 8.86
CA PRO A 91 9.62 6.79 9.56
C PRO A 91 8.42 6.41 8.68
N ALA A 92 7.90 7.33 7.86
CA ALA A 92 6.80 7.02 6.92
C ALA A 92 7.20 5.96 5.89
N ILE A 93 8.40 6.07 5.30
CA ILE A 93 8.93 5.09 4.35
C ILE A 93 9.13 3.73 5.03
N ILE A 94 9.76 3.69 6.22
CA ILE A 94 10.06 2.44 6.92
C ILE A 94 8.78 1.70 7.30
N ILE A 95 7.82 2.40 7.91
CA ILE A 95 6.55 1.79 8.35
C ILE A 95 5.75 1.30 7.13
N SER A 96 5.65 2.13 6.08
CA SER A 96 4.97 1.71 4.85
C SER A 96 5.63 0.49 4.19
N ALA A 97 6.96 0.41 4.20
CA ALA A 97 7.69 -0.71 3.62
C ALA A 97 7.45 -2.02 4.40
N ILE A 98 7.45 -1.96 5.73
CA ILE A 98 7.13 -3.11 6.57
C ILE A 98 5.68 -3.56 6.35
N MET A 99 4.73 -2.62 6.26
CA MET A 99 3.33 -2.94 5.96
C MET A 99 3.17 -3.55 4.56
N PHE A 100 3.92 -3.05 3.57
CA PHE A 100 3.96 -3.62 2.22
C PHE A 100 4.50 -5.05 2.24
N GLY A 101 5.58 -5.31 2.98
CA GLY A 101 6.06 -6.67 3.24
C GLY A 101 5.03 -7.55 3.93
N GLY A 102 4.34 -7.01 4.93
CA GLY A 102 3.27 -7.68 5.68
C GLY A 102 2.12 -8.14 4.78
N ALA A 103 1.73 -7.35 3.78
CA ALA A 103 0.72 -7.75 2.78
C ALA A 103 1.14 -8.98 1.96
N HIS A 104 2.43 -9.30 1.92
CA HIS A 104 3.02 -10.41 1.20
C HIS A 104 3.45 -11.59 2.09
N ILE A 105 3.24 -11.52 3.41
CA ILE A 105 3.76 -12.52 4.35
C ILE A 105 3.17 -13.92 4.14
N PHE A 106 1.94 -14.00 3.62
CA PHE A 106 1.27 -15.27 3.32
C PHE A 106 1.96 -16.07 2.20
N TYR A 107 2.85 -15.44 1.43
CA TYR A 107 3.69 -16.09 0.42
C TYR A 107 5.04 -16.57 0.99
N GLY A 108 5.24 -16.46 2.31
CA GLY A 108 6.42 -16.97 3.02
C GLY A 108 7.37 -15.88 3.54
N LYS A 109 8.22 -16.27 4.48
CA LYS A 109 9.16 -15.36 5.17
C LYS A 109 10.12 -14.66 4.21
N THR A 110 10.66 -15.37 3.22
CA THR A 110 11.54 -14.77 2.20
C THR A 110 10.79 -13.69 1.43
N ARG A 111 9.54 -13.94 1.04
CA ARG A 111 8.74 -12.97 0.30
C ARG A 111 8.42 -11.73 1.14
N PHE A 112 8.19 -11.87 2.44
CA PHE A 112 8.06 -10.73 3.36
C PHE A 112 9.31 -9.85 3.36
N ILE A 113 10.51 -10.45 3.47
CA ILE A 113 11.78 -9.72 3.50
C ILE A 113 12.01 -9.01 2.16
N ASP A 114 11.89 -9.73 1.05
CA ASP A 114 12.10 -9.19 -0.30
C ASP A 114 11.13 -8.04 -0.60
N SER A 115 9.86 -8.21 -0.22
CA SER A 115 8.84 -7.19 -0.42
C SER A 115 9.07 -5.99 0.50
N THR A 116 9.55 -6.18 1.73
CA THR A 116 9.93 -5.08 2.62
C THR A 116 11.07 -4.26 2.03
N ILE A 117 12.12 -4.91 1.52
CA ILE A 117 13.26 -4.23 0.88
C ILE A 117 12.80 -3.47 -0.37
N THR A 118 11.99 -4.11 -1.22
CA THR A 118 11.36 -3.47 -2.37
C THR A 118 10.53 -2.27 -1.94
N GLY A 119 9.78 -2.42 -0.84
CA GLY A 119 8.99 -1.39 -0.19
C GLY A 119 9.80 -0.14 0.15
N LEU A 120 10.98 -0.33 0.74
CA LEU A 120 11.91 0.76 1.10
C LEU A 120 12.41 1.50 -0.15
N VAL A 121 12.84 0.77 -1.18
CA VAL A 121 13.36 1.36 -2.42
C VAL A 121 12.28 2.17 -3.13
N LEU A 122 11.08 1.61 -3.27
CA LEU A 122 9.94 2.29 -3.92
C LEU A 122 9.43 3.47 -3.09
N GLY A 123 9.42 3.37 -1.76
CA GLY A 123 9.06 4.47 -0.86
C GLY A 123 10.05 5.64 -0.96
N TRP A 124 11.36 5.35 -1.00
CA TRP A 124 12.38 6.35 -1.28
C TRP A 124 12.21 6.99 -2.65
N ALA A 125 11.95 6.18 -3.69
CA ALA A 125 11.75 6.68 -5.05
C ALA A 125 10.53 7.60 -5.15
N PHE A 126 9.42 7.26 -4.48
CA PHE A 126 8.22 8.10 -4.42
C PHE A 126 8.51 9.49 -3.84
N VAL A 127 9.20 9.54 -2.70
CA VAL A 127 9.47 10.82 -2.01
C VAL A 127 10.41 11.71 -2.82
N ASN A 128 11.34 11.13 -3.57
CA ASN A 128 12.34 11.91 -4.33
C ASN A 128 11.91 12.24 -5.77
N PHE A 129 11.07 11.42 -6.40
CA PHE A 129 10.80 11.52 -7.84
C PHE A 129 9.30 11.48 -8.20
N GLY A 130 8.40 11.36 -7.22
CA GLY A 130 6.96 11.27 -7.44
C GLY A 130 6.49 9.87 -7.85
N ILE A 131 5.19 9.73 -8.12
CA ILE A 131 4.50 8.43 -8.25
C ILE A 131 4.83 7.62 -9.51
N PHE A 132 5.25 8.27 -10.60
CA PHE A 132 5.53 7.56 -11.85
C PHE A 132 6.76 6.65 -11.75
N VAL A 133 7.80 7.10 -11.03
CA VAL A 133 9.04 6.34 -10.87
C VAL A 133 8.83 5.01 -10.14
N PRO A 134 8.19 4.94 -8.95
CA PRO A 134 7.94 3.67 -8.29
C PRO A 134 6.99 2.76 -9.09
N ILE A 135 5.99 3.30 -9.81
CA ILE A 135 5.12 2.48 -10.68
C ILE A 135 5.95 1.78 -11.76
N LEU A 136 6.80 2.52 -12.48
CA LEU A 136 7.65 1.97 -13.53
C LEU A 136 8.69 0.99 -12.98
N ALA A 137 9.33 1.33 -11.86
CA ALA A 137 10.30 0.46 -11.21
C ALA A 137 9.66 -0.85 -10.74
N HIS A 138 8.46 -0.80 -10.18
CA HIS A 138 7.73 -1.97 -9.70
C HIS A 138 7.22 -2.83 -10.88
N ALA A 139 6.65 -2.21 -11.92
CA ALA A 139 6.28 -2.92 -13.14
C ALA A 139 7.48 -3.62 -13.80
N THR A 140 8.65 -2.97 -13.80
CA THR A 140 9.90 -3.55 -14.30
C THR A 140 10.34 -4.74 -13.44
N HIS A 141 10.29 -4.60 -12.12
CA HIS A 141 10.60 -5.69 -11.19
C HIS A 141 9.70 -6.91 -11.42
N ASN A 142 8.39 -6.71 -11.54
CA ASN A 142 7.44 -7.79 -11.80
C ASN A 142 7.65 -8.42 -13.18
N THR A 143 7.99 -7.63 -14.19
CA THR A 143 8.33 -8.14 -15.53
C THR A 143 9.53 -9.09 -15.44
N LEU A 144 10.62 -8.65 -14.81
CA LEU A 144 11.85 -9.45 -14.65
C LEU A 144 11.60 -10.74 -13.85
N ALA A 145 10.70 -10.70 -12.86
CA ALA A 145 10.32 -11.89 -12.11
C ALA A 145 9.48 -12.88 -12.95
N THR A 146 8.68 -12.37 -13.90
CA THR A 146 7.74 -13.19 -14.71
C THR A 146 8.39 -13.86 -15.92
N ILE A 147 9.51 -13.32 -16.42
CA ILE A 147 10.24 -13.86 -17.57
C ILE A 147 11.38 -14.83 -17.19
N ARG A 148 11.59 -15.04 -15.89
CA ARG A 148 12.51 -16.07 -15.34
C ARG A 148 11.78 -17.40 -15.22
#